data_AF-X1UWH5-F1
#
_entry.id   AF-X1UWH5-F1
#
_cell.length_a   1.000
_cell.length_b   1.000
_cell.length_c   1.000
_cell.angle_alpha   90.00
_cell.angle_beta   90.00
_cell.angle_gamma   90.00
#
_symmetry.space_group_name_H-M   'P 1'
#
loop_
_entity.id
_entity.type
_entity.pdbx_description
1 polymer ?
#
loop_
_entity_poly.entity_id
_entity_poly.type
_entity_poly.pdbx_seq_one_letter_code
_entity_poly.pdbx_strand_id
1 'polypeptide(L)' 'MAESYNVSIKVISQKGTCEAGHKVGDQWLVGEKTPEGICLFAFASLFPCIIPLMYGGSFPWEKDPDKTT' A
#
# COMPACT_ATOMS: atom_id res chain seq x y z
N MET A 1 -22.92 -4.70 -5.19
CA MET A 1 -21.63 -4.47 -5.87
C MET A 1 -20.67 -4.11 -4.75
N ALA A 2 -19.59 -4.88 -4.54
CA ALA A 2 -18.68 -4.61 -3.44
C ALA A 2 -18.07 -3.22 -3.67
N GLU A 3 -18.27 -2.30 -2.73
CA GLU A 3 -17.68 -0.97 -2.79
C GLU A 3 -16.16 -1.13 -2.66
N SER A 4 -15.42 -0.77 -3.71
CA SER A 4 -13.96 -0.80 -3.73
C SER A 4 -13.41 0.57 -3.35
N TYR A 5 -12.54 0.60 -2.35
CA TYR A 5 -11.88 1.81 -1.86
C TYR A 5 -10.50 1.98 -2.49
N ASN A 6 -10.13 3.21 -2.81
CA ASN A 6 -8.78 3.52 -3.25
C ASN A 6 -7.83 3.54 -2.05
N VAL A 7 -6.75 2.76 -2.12
CA VAL A 7 -5.75 2.63 -1.06
C VAL A 7 -4.53 3.50 -1.40
N SER A 8 -4.17 4.42 -0.52
CA SER A 8 -2.94 5.22 -0.66
C SER A 8 -1.76 4.53 0.04
N ILE A 9 -0.69 4.29 -0.72
CA ILE A 9 0.57 3.74 -0.22
C ILE A 9 1.55 4.90 -0.11
N LYS A 10 2.26 4.99 1.01
CA LYS A 10 3.32 5.97 1.22
C LYS A 10 4.57 5.32 1.80
N VAL A 11 5.72 5.62 1.23
CA VAL A 11 7.00 5.24 1.85
C VAL A 11 7.27 6.15 3.04
N ILE A 12 7.08 5.62 4.24
CA ILE A 12 7.30 6.36 5.50
C ILE A 12 8.74 6.29 5.99
N SER A 13 9.46 5.21 5.69
CA SER A 13 10.82 4.99 6.14
C SER A 13 11.56 4.08 5.16
N GLN A 14 12.87 4.26 5.08
CA GLN A 14 13.76 3.44 4.27
C GLN A 14 15.01 3.15 5.09
N LYS A 15 15.39 1.87 5.15
CA LYS A 15 16.67 1.44 5.71
C LYS A 15 17.55 0.96 4.56
N GLY A 16 18.74 1.54 4.41
CA GLY A 16 19.66 1.25 3.31
C GLY A 16 19.19 1.86 1.99
N THR A 17 19.49 1.19 0.87
CA THR A 17 19.24 1.68 -0.48
C THR A 17 18.26 0.76 -1.20
N CYS A 18 17.21 1.32 -1.82
CA CYS A 18 16.33 0.56 -2.70
C CYS A 18 16.91 0.54 -4.13
N GLU A 19 17.17 -0.65 -4.67
CA GLU A 19 17.67 -0.83 -6.04
C GLU A 19 16.65 -0.37 -7.11
N ALA A 20 15.35 -0.40 -6.78
CA ALA A 20 14.30 0.12 -7.65
C ALA A 20 14.19 1.66 -7.64
N GLY A 21 14.95 2.34 -6.78
CA GLY A 21 15.01 3.80 -6.73
C GLY A 21 13.96 4.49 -5.86
N HIS A 22 13.08 3.74 -5.17
CA HIS A 22 12.06 4.30 -4.28
C HIS A 22 12.69 5.05 -3.10
N LYS A 23 12.10 6.16 -2.68
CA LYS A 23 12.56 7.04 -1.61
C LYS A 23 11.44 7.31 -0.60
N VAL A 24 11.84 7.76 0.59
CA VAL A 24 10.88 8.24 1.59
C VAL A 24 10.11 9.42 1.03
N GLY A 25 8.79 9.37 1.12
CA GLY A 25 7.90 10.38 0.55
C GLY A 25 7.24 9.98 -0.77
N ASP A 26 7.70 8.91 -1.43
CA ASP A 26 6.97 8.37 -2.59
C ASP A 26 5.57 7.91 -2.18
N GLN A 27 4.59 8.22 -3.04
CA GLN A 27 3.20 7.90 -2.83
C GLN A 27 2.59 7.30 -4.08
N TRP A 28 1.80 6.25 -3.90
CA TRP A 28 1.04 5.61 -4.95
C TRP A 28 -0.42 5.48 -4.53
N LEU A 29 -1.32 5.60 -5.50
CA LEU A 29 -2.75 5.36 -5.30
C LEU A 29 -3.13 4.07 -6.01
N VAL A 30 -3.58 3.08 -5.24
CA VAL A 30 -4.03 1.78 -5.77
C VAL A 30 -5.55 1.73 -5.76
N GLY A 31 -6.13 1.59 -6.94
CA GLY A 31 -7.55 1.28 -7.11
C GLY A 31 -7.70 -0.11 -7.73
N GLU A 32 -8.54 -0.24 -8.76
CA GLU A 32 -8.67 -1.49 -9.53
C GLU A 32 -7.38 -1.95 -10.25
N LYS A 33 -6.45 -1.02 -10.53
CA LYS A 33 -5.22 -1.30 -11.27
C LYS A 33 -3.99 -1.03 -10.43
N THR A 34 -2.92 -1.77 -10.74
CA THR A 34 -1.59 -1.53 -10.17
C THR A 34 -1.09 -0.15 -10.57
N PRO A 35 -0.62 0.67 -9.61
CA PRO A 35 -0.09 1.99 -9.92
C PRO A 35 1.21 1.86 -10.73
N GLU A 36 1.45 2.81 -11.61
CA GLU A 36 2.73 2.92 -12.29
C GLU A 36 3.84 3.35 -11.32
N GLY A 37 5.07 2.89 -11.57
CA GLY A 37 6.24 3.31 -10.81
C GLY A 37 6.48 2.57 -9.49
N ILE A 38 5.60 1.68 -9.01
CA ILE A 38 5.94 0.75 -7.92
C ILE A 38 6.67 -0.48 -8.47
N CYS A 39 7.67 -1.00 -7.76
CA CYS A 39 8.32 -2.24 -8.19
C CYS A 39 7.44 -3.46 -7.87
N LEU A 40 7.55 -4.49 -8.69
CA LEU A 40 6.73 -5.70 -8.57
C LEU A 40 6.84 -6.36 -7.19
N PHE A 41 8.06 -6.40 -6.64
CA PHE A 41 8.32 -6.97 -5.32
C PHE A 41 7.63 -6.18 -4.20
N ALA A 42 7.74 -4.85 -4.20
CA ALA A 42 7.06 -4.02 -3.20
C ALA A 42 5.54 -4.16 -3.31
N PHE A 43 5.01 -4.18 -4.53
CA PHE A 43 3.57 -4.36 -4.74
C PHE A 43 3.11 -5.74 -4.23
N ALA A 44 3.83 -6.82 -4.56
CA ALA A 44 3.48 -8.16 -4.10
C ALA A 44 3.51 -8.30 -2.58
N SER A 45 4.48 -7.68 -1.90
CA SER A 45 4.57 -7.67 -0.44
C SER A 45 3.45 -6.85 0.23
N LEU A 46 2.99 -5.77 -0.41
CA LEU A 46 1.91 -4.92 0.10
C LEU A 46 0.51 -5.42 -0.27
N PHE A 47 0.40 -6.26 -1.30
CA PHE A 47 -0.87 -6.82 -1.78
C PHE A 47 -1.76 -7.44 -0.69
N PRO A 48 -1.26 -8.28 0.24
CA PRO A 48 -2.11 -8.81 1.32
C PRO A 48 -2.63 -7.74 2.28
N CYS A 49 -2.01 -6.56 2.31
CA CYS A 49 -2.49 -5.41 3.08
C CYS A 49 -3.45 -4.53 2.29
N ILE A 50 -3.21 -4.37 0.98
CA ILE A 50 -4.03 -3.56 0.08
C ILE A 50 -5.43 -4.18 -0.10
N ILE A 51 -5.51 -5.48 -0.34
CA ILE A 51 -6.79 -6.16 -0.58
C ILE A 51 -7.80 -6.00 0.57
N PRO A 52 -7.48 -6.29 1.84
CA PRO A 52 -8.44 -6.08 2.92
C PRO A 52 -8.86 -4.61 3.02
N LEU A 53 -7.93 -3.66 2.97
CA LEU A 53 -8.26 -2.22 3.02
C LEU A 53 -9.16 -1.79 1.85
N MET A 54 -8.93 -2.30 0.65
CA MET A 54 -9.73 -2.02 -0.55
C MET A 54 -11.18 -2.48 -0.42
N TYR A 55 -11.45 -3.50 0.40
CA TYR A 55 -12.80 -4.03 0.64
C TYR A 55 -13.34 -3.69 2.03
N GLY A 56 -12.78 -2.67 2.71
CA GLY A 56 -13.25 -2.20 4.01
C GLY A 56 -12.89 -3.11 5.19
N GLY A 57 -11.93 -4.01 5.01
CA GLY A 57 -11.31 -4.77 6.09
C GLY A 57 -10.36 -3.90 6.91
N SER A 58 -10.24 -4.23 8.19
CA SER A 58 -9.34 -3.56 9.14
C SER A 58 -8.47 -4.57 9.85
N PHE A 59 -7.32 -4.12 10.34
CA PHE A 59 -6.39 -4.94 11.10
C PHE A 59 -6.65 -4.80 12.60
N PRO A 60 -6.84 -5.90 13.36
CA PRO A 60 -7.25 -5.83 14.77
C PRO A 60 -6.18 -5.26 15.70
N TRP A 61 -4.93 -5.16 15.25
CA TRP A 61 -3.81 -4.59 16.00
C TRP A 61 -3.56 -3.11 15.69
N GLU A 62 -4.18 -2.57 14.64
CA GLU A 62 -4.02 -1.15 14.29
C GLU A 62 -4.97 -0.29 15.12
N LYS A 63 -4.50 0.89 15.55
CA LYS A 63 -5.33 1.85 16.27
C LYS A 63 -6.36 2.53 15.36
N ASP A 64 -6.03 2.63 14.09
CA ASP A 64 -6.83 3.26 13.06
C ASP A 64 -7.25 2.17 12.07
N PRO A 65 -8.55 1.91 11.89
CA PRO A 65 -9.04 0.79 11.10
C PRO A 65 -8.71 0.92 9.60
N ASP A 66 -8.44 2.14 9.13
CA ASP A 66 -8.18 2.47 7.72
C ASP A 66 -6.68 2.57 7.39
N LYS A 67 -5.80 2.27 8.37
CA LYS A 67 -4.36 2.41 8.22
C LYS A 67 -3.62 1.13 8.66
N THR A 68 -2.52 0.83 7.97
CA THR A 68 -1.53 -0.17 8.37
C THR A 68 -0.13 0.37 8.09
N THR A 69 0.84 0.07 8.98
CA THR A 69 2.23 0.59 8.88
C THR A 69 3.27 -0.51 8.89
#